data_AF-A0A3A0DJW8-F1
#
_entry.id   AF-A0A3A0DJW8-F1
#
_cell.length_a   1.000
_cell.length_b   1.000
_cell.length_c   1.000
_cell.angle_alpha   90.00
_cell.angle_beta   90.00
_cell.angle_gamma   90.00
#
_symmetry.space_group_name_H-M   'P 1'
#
loop_
_entity.id
_entity.type
_entity.pdbx_description
1 polymer ?
#
loop_
_entity_poly.entity_id
_entity_poly.type
_entity_poly.pdbx_seq_one_letter_code
_entity_poly.pdbx_strand_id
1 'polypeptide(L)' 'MASLNFNANEVEPASDFEPIPAGKYLAMITDSEMKPTKNGTGHYLQLTFQILDG' A
#
# COMPACT_ATOMS: atom_id res chain seq x y z
N MET A 1 22.35 19.48 -14.67
CA MET A 1 22.95 18.54 -13.69
C MET A 1 22.15 18.68 -12.40
N ALA A 2 21.27 17.72 -12.07
CA ALA A 2 20.48 17.82 -10.85
C ALA A 2 21.32 17.31 -9.67
N SER A 3 21.53 18.14 -8.65
CA SER A 3 22.13 17.74 -7.38
C SER A 3 21.05 17.08 -6.52
N LEU A 4 21.19 15.79 -6.24
CA LEU A 4 20.35 15.10 -5.25
C LEU A 4 20.81 15.49 -3.85
N ASN A 5 20.06 16.38 -3.19
CA ASN A 5 20.25 16.72 -1.79
C ASN A 5 19.49 15.71 -0.91
N PHE A 6 19.98 14.48 -0.84
CA PHE A 6 19.40 13.41 -0.03
C PHE A 6 20.15 13.31 1.31
N ASN A 7 19.47 13.61 2.42
CA ASN A 7 20.00 13.44 3.78
C ASN A 7 19.40 12.16 4.39
N ALA A 8 20.21 11.10 4.49
CA ALA A 8 19.77 9.81 5.02
C ALA A 8 19.30 9.86 6.48
N ASN A 9 19.71 10.87 7.26
CA ASN A 9 19.28 11.02 8.66
C ASN A 9 17.87 11.63 8.80
N GLU A 10 17.33 12.24 7.75
CA GLU A 10 15.98 12.83 7.72
C GLU A 10 14.94 11.89 7.11
N VAL A 11 15.38 10.72 6.64
CA VAL A 11 14.52 9.69 6.06
C VAL A 11 14.32 8.63 7.12
N GLU A 12 13.08 8.45 7.56
CA GLU A 12 12.74 7.34 8.45
C GLU A 12 13.18 6.03 7.79
N PRO A 13 13.93 5.17 8.50
CA PRO A 13 14.33 3.88 7.97
C PRO A 13 13.07 3.14 7.52
N ALA A 14 13.08 2.61 6.30
CA ALA A 14 11.95 1.87 5.77
C ALA A 14 11.61 0.76 6.76
N SER A 15 10.43 0.85 7.38
CA SER A 15 9.93 -0.20 8.26
C SER A 15 9.91 -1.50 7.47
N ASP A 16 10.46 -2.56 8.05
CA ASP A 16 10.46 -3.87 7.42
C ASP A 16 9.01 -4.23 7.05
N PHE A 17 8.77 -4.48 5.76
CA PHE A 17 7.46 -4.87 5.26
C PHE A 17 7.27 -6.37 5.54
N GLU A 18 7.05 -6.68 6.81
CA GLU A 18 6.82 -8.04 7.28
C GLU A 18 5.36 -8.46 7.03
N PRO A 19 5.13 -9.74 6.66
CA PRO A 19 3.77 -10.25 6.57
C PRO A 19 3.09 -10.22 7.93
N ILE A 20 1.86 -9.71 7.95
CA ILE A 20 1.00 -9.84 9.14
C ILE A 20 0.73 -11.32 9.42
N PRO A 21 0.67 -11.75 10.70
CA PRO A 21 0.33 -13.12 11.05
C PRO A 21 -1.03 -13.56 10.49
N ALA A 22 -1.23 -14.88 10.37
CA ALA A 22 -2.53 -15.42 9.99
C ALA A 22 -3.55 -15.20 11.12
N GLY A 23 -4.65 -14.53 10.82
CA GLY A 23 -5.64 -14.13 11.82
C GLY A 23 -6.91 -13.56 11.21
N LYS A 24 -7.84 -13.18 12.09
CA LYS A 24 -9.03 -12.41 11.71
C LYS A 24 -8.86 -10.99 12.22
N TYR A 25 -8.96 -10.04 11.31
CA TYR A 25 -8.74 -8.64 11.60
C TYR A 25 -10.01 -7.85 11.32
N LEU A 26 -10.33 -6.91 12.21
CA LEU A 26 -11.28 -5.86 11.88
C LEU A 26 -10.58 -4.88 10.94
N ALA A 27 -11.14 -4.64 9.75
CA ALA A 27 -10.56 -3.73 8.78
C ALA A 27 -11.60 -2.78 8.19
N MET A 28 -11.14 -1.59 7.82
CA MET A 28 -11.92 -0.55 7.14
C MET A 28 -11.43 -0.41 5.70
N ILE A 29 -12.36 -0.32 4.76
CA ILE A 29 -12.03 0.04 3.38
C ILE A 29 -11.77 1.55 3.34
N THR A 30 -10.56 1.95 2.98
CA THR A 30 -10.15 3.37 2.92
C THR A 30 -10.16 3.92 1.50
N ASP A 31 -10.10 3.06 0.49
CA ASP A 31 -10.11 3.45 -0.92
C ASP A 31 -10.75 2.37 -1.80
N SER A 32 -11.38 2.79 -2.90
CA SER A 32 -12.10 1.93 -3.83
C SER A 32 -12.04 2.49 -5.25
N GLU A 33 -11.39 1.77 -6.16
CA GLU A 33 -11.21 2.20 -7.54
C GLU A 33 -11.44 1.06 -8.54
N MET A 34 -12.11 1.36 -9.66
CA MET A 34 -12.19 0.45 -10.81
C MET A 34 -11.00 0.69 -11.73
N LYS A 35 -10.07 -0.28 -11.80
CA LYS A 35 -8.87 -0.19 -12.63
C LYS A 35 -8.95 -1.09 -13.86
N PRO A 36 -8.42 -0.67 -15.03
CA PRO A 36 -8.35 -1.53 -16.19
C PRO A 36 -7.40 -2.71 -15.93
N THR A 37 -7.74 -3.89 -16.46
CA THR A 37 -6.85 -5.05 -16.45
C THR A 37 -5.63 -4.79 -17.33
N LYS A 38 -4.52 -5.49 -17.07
CA LYS A 38 -3.25 -5.28 -17.82
C LYS A 38 -3.40 -5.41 -19.33
N ASN A 39 -4.27 -6.30 -19.79
CA ASN A 39 -4.56 -6.52 -21.22
C ASN A 39 -5.59 -5.52 -21.80
N GLY A 40 -6.12 -4.59 -21.00
CA GLY A 40 -7.05 -3.55 -21.42
C GLY A 40 -8.46 -4.03 -21.77
N THR A 41 -8.77 -5.32 -21.61
CA THR A 41 -10.06 -5.89 -22.03
C THR A 41 -11.10 -5.97 -20.91
N GLY A 42 -10.82 -5.41 -19.74
CA GLY A 42 -11.73 -5.43 -18.60
C GLY A 42 -11.31 -4.49 -17.50
N HIS A 43 -12.09 -4.49 -16.42
CA HIS A 43 -11.79 -3.75 -15.20
C HIS A 43 -11.84 -4.68 -13.99
N TYR A 44 -11.04 -4.38 -12.97
CA TYR A 44 -11.08 -5.02 -11.66
C TYR A 44 -11.31 -3.95 -10.58
N LEU A 45 -11.98 -4.37 -9.51
CA LEU A 45 -12.14 -3.54 -8.32
C LEU A 45 -10.89 -3.65 -7.45
N GLN A 46 -10.21 -2.53 -7.22
CA GLN A 46 -9.13 -2.41 -6.26
C GLN A 46 -9.68 -1.78 -4.98
N LEU A 47 -9.47 -2.46 -3.84
CA LEU A 47 -9.82 -1.94 -2.51
C LEU A 47 -8.56 -1.85 -1.65
N THR A 48 -8.46 -0.77 -0.88
CA THR A 48 -7.43 -0.62 0.17
C THR A 48 -8.07 -0.86 1.53
N PHE A 49 -7.47 -1.74 2.32
CA PHE A 49 -7.92 -2.06 3.67
C PHE A 49 -6.94 -1.52 4.71
N GLN A 50 -7.47 -0.83 5.72
CA GLN A 50 -6.75 -0.46 6.92
C GLN A 50 -7.20 -1.35 8.07
N ILE A 51 -6.26 -2.04 8.71
CA ILE A 51 -6.55 -2.85 9.91
C ILE A 51 -6.81 -1.90 11.08
N LEU A 52 -7.93 -2.12 11.77
CA LEU A 52 -8.36 -1.37 12.96
C LEU A 52 -8.07 -2.12 14.25
N ASP A 53 -8.19 -3.46 14.23
CA ASP A 53 -8.02 -4.33 15.41
C ASP A 53 -7.70 -5.78 15.01
N GLY A 54 -7.10 -6.55 15.91
CA GLY A 54 -6.73 -7.96 15.75
C GLY A 54 -5.24 -8.27 15.87
#